data_AF-A0A9P9BL33-F1
#
_entry.id   AF-A0A9P9BL33-F1
#
_cell.length_a   1.000
_cell.length_b   1.000
_cell.length_c   1.000
_cell.angle_alpha   90.00
_cell.angle_beta   90.00
_cell.angle_gamma   90.00
#
_symmetry.space_group_name_H-M   'P 1'
#
loop_
_entity.id
_entity.type
_entity.pdbx_description
1 polymer ?
#
loop_
_entity_poly.entity_id
_entity_poly.type
_entity_poly.pdbx_seq_one_letter_code
_entity_poly.pdbx_strand_id
1 'polypeptide(L)'
;MIPISSVRSPTISATSLPMATSASERYNALVAWVEAAGGSLHPAVEIYIDEDTEGSLRVKQGQSISPGDSIVKLPLVRSLSFLNAISGHPDFPAAASLGVAAPNSNGAISEGESLAGATFFPTRFLRETPPHVIGRFFLIQQHLLGAASPWAPYIQTLPQPESNTGGLLPCAWPAEDVECLCGTNAYVAVQEINATLENEYTAAIQLLSSAISDSNNGVKATEYTAELYKWAYCIFASRSFRQSLTIPAATALSLTAKPDDFSVLLPLFDMGNHHPQAKTAWKTPEESNSSEAGKPAFCELQTGQPYSSGQQVFNNYGASKTNAELLLGYGFVLAESDEFHNDYVHIKTRPGATQHLSPEQQLASTHLVSLQPISDPSSLAVRARSLTNPNPDRIMSCYTHVQDSLVASLYEAVCQAKGLSSAVGSSGGGVTLAKILAGDIPDELTDEIINALGTKLSIDLEKIEAAEAEQGGEAAPRNGNQELALLYRRQCKRVLENALASLSGEEYEAESEEEE
;
A
#
# COMPACT_ATOMS: atom_id res chain seq x y z
N MET A 1 -1.62 -37.95 42.06
CA MET A 1 -2.77 -38.52 41.32
C MET A 1 -4.06 -38.20 42.07
N ILE A 2 -4.83 -37.27 41.53
CA ILE A 2 -6.31 -37.12 41.46
C ILE A 2 -6.52 -35.71 40.87
N PRO A 3 -7.29 -35.55 39.78
CA PRO A 3 -7.42 -34.29 39.04
C PRO A 3 -8.58 -33.44 39.57
N ILE A 4 -8.50 -32.12 39.38
CA ILE A 4 -9.61 -31.17 39.62
C ILE A 4 -10.02 -30.54 38.29
N SER A 5 -11.33 -30.44 38.13
CA SER A 5 -12.13 -30.23 36.93
C SER A 5 -11.97 -28.88 36.21
N SER A 6 -11.96 -28.95 34.87
CA SER A 6 -12.26 -27.83 33.95
C SER A 6 -13.76 -27.51 33.98
N VAL A 7 -14.08 -26.23 34.20
CA VAL A 7 -15.45 -25.69 34.12
C VAL A 7 -15.70 -25.22 32.68
N ARG A 8 -16.66 -25.85 32.01
CA ARG A 8 -17.23 -25.43 30.73
C ARG A 8 -18.17 -24.23 30.93
N SER A 9 -18.02 -23.21 30.09
CA SER A 9 -19.00 -22.14 29.87
C SER A 9 -19.75 -22.35 28.54
N PRO A 10 -20.94 -21.77 28.38
CA PRO A 10 -22.06 -22.43 27.72
C PRO A 10 -22.10 -22.27 26.19
N THR A 11 -22.54 -23.34 25.54
CA THR A 11 -22.93 -23.44 24.13
C THR A 11 -24.02 -22.41 23.80
N ILE A 12 -23.66 -21.41 22.99
CA ILE A 12 -24.63 -20.66 22.20
C ILE A 12 -24.95 -21.51 20.98
N SER A 13 -26.23 -21.76 20.77
CA SER A 13 -26.75 -22.54 19.65
C SER A 13 -26.38 -21.88 18.32
N ALA A 14 -25.37 -22.42 17.65
CA ALA A 14 -25.04 -22.08 16.28
C ALA A 14 -26.26 -22.38 15.40
N THR A 15 -26.95 -21.34 14.98
CA THR A 15 -27.83 -21.43 13.81
C THR A 15 -26.90 -21.78 12.65
N SER A 16 -27.17 -22.91 12.00
CA SER A 16 -26.32 -23.47 10.95
C SER A 16 -26.05 -22.43 9.86
N LEU A 17 -24.84 -21.87 9.84
CA LEU A 17 -24.31 -21.15 8.70
C LEU A 17 -24.37 -22.08 7.48
N PRO A 18 -24.77 -21.59 6.29
CA PRO A 18 -24.69 -22.38 5.08
C PRO A 18 -23.23 -22.81 4.85
N MET A 19 -23.01 -24.00 4.28
CA MET A 19 -21.67 -24.52 3.95
C MET A 19 -20.82 -23.40 3.32
N ALA A 20 -19.59 -23.24 3.81
CA ALA A 20 -18.66 -22.24 3.31
C ALA A 20 -18.55 -22.35 1.78
N THR A 21 -18.94 -21.30 1.06
CA THR A 21 -18.77 -21.20 -0.39
C THR A 21 -17.28 -21.26 -0.72
N SER A 22 -16.92 -22.08 -1.69
CA SER A 22 -15.52 -22.22 -2.12
C SER A 22 -14.98 -20.89 -2.66
N ALA A 23 -13.66 -20.68 -2.60
CA ALA A 23 -13.06 -19.45 -3.12
C ALA A 23 -13.38 -19.23 -4.61
N SER A 24 -13.41 -20.29 -5.41
CA SER A 24 -13.83 -20.24 -6.82
C SER A 24 -15.28 -19.75 -6.99
N GLU A 25 -16.22 -20.21 -6.16
CA GLU A 25 -17.61 -19.73 -6.20
C GLU A 25 -17.71 -18.24 -5.87
N ARG A 26 -16.92 -17.75 -4.90
CA ARG A 26 -16.89 -16.33 -4.53
C ARG A 26 -16.36 -15.46 -5.68
N TYR A 27 -15.28 -15.89 -6.34
CA TYR A 27 -14.74 -15.17 -7.50
C TYR A 27 -15.67 -15.20 -8.71
N ASN A 28 -16.34 -16.32 -8.98
CA ASN A 28 -17.34 -16.40 -10.04
C ASN A 28 -18.54 -15.47 -9.76
N ALA A 29 -18.99 -15.39 -8.51
CA ALA A 29 -20.03 -14.45 -8.09
C ALA A 29 -19.60 -12.98 -8.25
N LEU A 30 -18.34 -12.67 -7.95
CA LEU A 30 -17.76 -11.35 -8.18
C LEU A 30 -17.78 -10.97 -9.67
N VAL A 31 -17.27 -11.85 -10.55
CA VAL A 31 -17.27 -11.61 -12.00
C VAL A 31 -18.69 -11.37 -12.51
N ALA A 32 -19.64 -12.24 -12.15
CA ALA A 32 -21.03 -12.10 -12.56
C ALA A 32 -21.67 -10.79 -12.05
N TRP A 33 -21.34 -10.36 -10.83
CA TRP A 33 -21.83 -9.10 -10.26
C TRP A 33 -21.29 -7.86 -11.00
N VAL A 34 -20.02 -7.90 -11.44
CA VAL A 34 -19.43 -6.84 -12.28
C VAL A 34 -20.02 -6.84 -13.70
N GLU A 35 -20.17 -8.01 -14.32
CA GLU A 35 -20.76 -8.16 -15.66
C GLU A 35 -22.21 -7.69 -15.70
N ALA A 36 -22.99 -7.93 -14.64
CA ALA A 36 -24.37 -7.45 -14.51
C ALA A 36 -24.49 -5.91 -14.54
N ALA A 37 -23.41 -5.17 -14.26
CA ALA A 37 -23.36 -3.71 -14.38
C ALA A 37 -22.68 -3.22 -15.67
N GLY A 38 -22.40 -4.12 -16.63
CA GLY A 38 -21.76 -3.80 -17.91
C GLY A 38 -20.23 -3.82 -17.89
N GLY A 39 -19.63 -4.29 -16.80
CA GLY A 39 -18.19 -4.55 -16.74
C GLY A 39 -17.80 -5.88 -17.39
N SER A 40 -16.50 -6.20 -17.38
CA SER A 40 -16.01 -7.47 -17.92
C SER A 40 -14.62 -7.82 -17.39
N LEU A 41 -14.35 -9.12 -17.29
CA LEU A 41 -13.00 -9.70 -17.26
C LEU A 41 -12.66 -10.19 -18.67
N HIS A 42 -11.42 -10.00 -19.12
CA HIS A 42 -11.01 -10.41 -20.47
C HIS A 42 -11.26 -11.92 -20.70
N PRO A 43 -11.85 -12.36 -21.83
CA PRO A 43 -12.24 -13.76 -22.03
C PRO A 43 -11.10 -14.77 -21.93
N ALA A 44 -9.88 -14.37 -22.29
CA ALA A 44 -8.66 -15.16 -22.16
C ALA A 44 -8.03 -15.16 -20.76
N VAL A 45 -8.60 -14.42 -19.80
CA VAL A 45 -8.10 -14.33 -18.41
C VAL A 45 -9.06 -15.07 -17.47
N GLU A 46 -8.49 -15.73 -16.47
CA GLU A 46 -9.19 -16.36 -15.36
C GLU A 46 -8.64 -15.85 -14.03
N ILE A 47 -9.46 -15.96 -12.98
CA ILE A 47 -8.98 -15.83 -11.61
C ILE A 47 -8.48 -17.21 -11.19
N TYR A 48 -7.18 -17.31 -10.96
CA TYR A 48 -6.49 -18.52 -10.52
C TYR A 48 -6.18 -18.43 -9.02
N ILE A 49 -6.09 -19.58 -8.36
CA ILE A 49 -5.75 -19.67 -6.94
C ILE A 49 -4.54 -20.59 -6.79
N ASP A 50 -3.48 -20.10 -6.15
CA ASP A 50 -2.33 -20.91 -5.72
C ASP A 50 -1.94 -20.59 -4.27
N GLU A 51 -0.97 -21.36 -3.75
CA GLU A 51 -0.50 -21.24 -2.36
C GLU A 51 0.34 -19.97 -2.13
N ASP A 52 0.96 -19.43 -3.17
CA ASP A 52 1.92 -18.32 -3.07
C ASP A 52 1.24 -16.94 -3.18
N THR A 53 0.24 -16.84 -4.04
CA THR A 53 -0.39 -15.58 -4.46
C THR A 53 -1.86 -15.48 -4.11
N GLU A 54 -2.42 -16.53 -3.52
CA GLU A 54 -3.85 -16.70 -3.33
C GLU A 54 -4.60 -16.44 -4.65
N GLY A 55 -5.61 -15.56 -4.66
CA GLY A 55 -6.35 -15.20 -5.86
C GLY A 55 -5.60 -14.21 -6.75
N SER A 56 -5.26 -14.62 -7.98
CA SER A 56 -4.53 -13.82 -8.97
C SER A 56 -5.13 -13.91 -10.37
N LEU A 57 -4.73 -13.00 -11.28
CA LEU A 57 -5.14 -13.04 -12.69
C LEU A 57 -4.15 -13.87 -13.52
N ARG A 58 -4.66 -14.80 -14.33
CA ARG A 58 -3.83 -15.66 -15.21
C ARG A 58 -4.43 -15.80 -16.61
N VAL A 59 -3.57 -15.91 -17.63
CA VAL A 59 -4.00 -16.26 -18.98
C VAL A 59 -4.42 -17.74 -19.02
N LYS A 60 -5.64 -18.01 -19.50
CA LYS A 60 -6.17 -19.36 -19.68
C LYS A 60 -5.28 -20.20 -20.60
N GLN A 61 -5.32 -21.51 -20.40
CA GLN A 61 -4.57 -22.44 -21.23
C GLN A 61 -4.95 -22.33 -22.71
N GLY A 62 -3.94 -22.26 -23.59
CA GLY A 62 -4.12 -22.12 -25.04
C GLY A 62 -4.53 -20.72 -25.52
N GLN A 63 -4.55 -19.71 -24.64
CA GLN A 63 -4.88 -18.33 -24.98
C GLN A 63 -3.66 -17.40 -24.85
N SER A 64 -3.80 -16.16 -25.31
CA SER A 64 -2.78 -15.12 -25.20
C SER A 64 -3.42 -13.74 -25.04
N ILE A 65 -2.66 -12.80 -24.49
CA ILE A 65 -3.02 -11.39 -24.35
C ILE A 65 -2.02 -10.55 -25.13
N SER A 66 -2.51 -9.52 -25.81
CA SER A 66 -1.71 -8.56 -26.58
C SER A 66 -1.58 -7.23 -25.84
N PRO A 67 -0.51 -6.46 -26.09
CA PRO A 67 -0.42 -5.08 -25.63
C PRO A 67 -1.61 -4.24 -26.09
N GLY A 68 -2.22 -3.51 -25.17
CA GLY A 68 -3.42 -2.68 -25.38
C GLY A 68 -4.73 -3.37 -25.00
N ASP A 69 -4.72 -4.69 -24.77
CA ASP A 69 -5.92 -5.42 -24.34
C ASP A 69 -6.39 -4.93 -22.96
N SER A 70 -7.71 -4.77 -22.84
CA SER A 70 -8.37 -4.42 -21.58
C SER A 70 -8.61 -5.70 -20.77
N ILE A 71 -7.86 -5.85 -19.69
CA ILE A 71 -7.92 -7.01 -18.79
C ILE A 71 -9.19 -6.96 -17.95
N VAL A 72 -9.48 -5.79 -17.37
CA VAL A 72 -10.68 -5.55 -16.56
C VAL A 72 -11.32 -4.24 -17.00
N LYS A 73 -12.63 -4.28 -17.22
CA LYS A 73 -13.47 -3.10 -17.38
C LYS A 73 -14.45 -3.05 -16.21
N LEU A 74 -14.33 -2.03 -15.37
CA LEU A 74 -15.12 -1.90 -14.14
C LEU A 74 -15.97 -0.64 -14.18
N PRO A 75 -17.31 -0.75 -14.13
CA PRO A 75 -18.17 0.41 -13.99
C PRO A 75 -18.06 0.99 -12.58
N LEU A 76 -17.97 2.33 -12.47
CA LEU A 76 -17.79 3.02 -11.20
C LEU A 76 -18.93 2.79 -10.20
N VAL A 77 -20.11 2.38 -10.65
CA VAL A 77 -21.23 1.98 -9.78
C VAL A 77 -20.87 0.77 -8.89
N ARG A 78 -19.86 -0.02 -9.26
CA ARG A 78 -19.35 -1.17 -8.49
C ARG A 78 -18.16 -0.82 -7.59
N SER A 79 -17.67 0.41 -7.63
CA SER A 79 -16.60 0.87 -6.73
C SER A 79 -17.09 1.00 -5.28
N LEU A 80 -16.16 0.96 -4.32
CA LEU A 80 -16.42 1.22 -2.90
C LEU A 80 -15.43 2.26 -2.37
N SER A 81 -15.94 3.36 -1.82
CA SER A 81 -15.14 4.45 -1.26
C SER A 81 -15.98 5.36 -0.37
N PHE A 82 -15.35 6.44 0.13
CA PHE A 82 -16.04 7.58 0.73
C PHE A 82 -17.21 8.11 -0.12
N LEU A 83 -17.07 8.12 -1.45
CA LEU A 83 -18.09 8.66 -2.35
C LEU A 83 -19.42 7.93 -2.24
N ASN A 84 -19.36 6.61 -2.05
CA ASN A 84 -20.56 5.79 -1.88
C ASN A 84 -21.30 6.15 -0.58
N ALA A 85 -20.57 6.51 0.48
CA ALA A 85 -21.18 6.91 1.76
C ALA A 85 -21.96 8.23 1.68
N ILE A 86 -21.62 9.11 0.73
CA ILE A 86 -22.24 10.44 0.56
C ILE A 86 -23.10 10.55 -0.71
N SER A 87 -23.06 9.57 -1.61
CA SER A 87 -23.81 9.59 -2.88
C SER A 87 -25.32 9.64 -2.64
N GLY A 88 -25.97 10.66 -3.20
CA GLY A 88 -27.41 10.90 -3.02
C GLY A 88 -27.79 11.59 -1.70
N HIS A 89 -26.82 11.94 -0.85
CA HIS A 89 -27.10 12.65 0.40
C HIS A 89 -27.47 14.13 0.13
N PRO A 90 -28.55 14.68 0.74
CA PRO A 90 -29.00 16.05 0.49
C PRO A 90 -27.93 17.14 0.72
N ASP A 91 -27.12 16.98 1.76
CA ASP A 91 -26.01 17.90 2.09
C ASP A 91 -24.76 17.75 1.20
N PHE A 92 -24.68 16.72 0.35
CA PHE A 92 -23.55 16.45 -0.53
C PHE A 92 -24.02 16.28 -1.99
N PRO A 93 -24.68 17.29 -2.59
CA PRO A 93 -25.35 17.16 -3.88
C PRO A 93 -24.39 16.83 -5.04
N ALA A 94 -23.12 17.24 -4.92
CA ALA A 94 -22.07 16.94 -5.89
C ALA A 94 -21.74 15.44 -6.01
N ALA A 95 -22.06 14.62 -5.01
CA ALA A 95 -21.77 13.20 -5.04
C ALA A 95 -22.70 12.39 -5.96
N ALA A 96 -23.89 12.91 -6.26
CA ALA A 96 -24.88 12.22 -7.07
C ALA A 96 -24.51 12.15 -8.57
N SER A 97 -23.68 13.09 -9.07
CA SER A 97 -23.27 13.15 -10.47
C SER A 97 -22.11 12.21 -10.83
N LEU A 98 -21.57 11.47 -9.86
CA LEU A 98 -20.33 10.70 -10.01
C LEU A 98 -20.53 9.30 -10.61
N GLY A 99 -21.79 8.86 -10.77
CA GLY A 99 -22.09 7.52 -11.28
C GLY A 99 -21.70 6.38 -10.33
N VAL A 100 -21.45 6.68 -9.06
CA VAL A 100 -21.19 5.69 -8.00
C VAL A 100 -22.49 5.29 -7.29
N ALA A 101 -22.59 4.04 -6.85
CA ALA A 101 -23.77 3.55 -6.14
C ALA A 101 -23.97 4.26 -4.79
N ALA A 102 -25.22 4.61 -4.48
CA ALA A 102 -25.64 5.07 -3.16
C ALA A 102 -25.71 3.88 -2.18
N PRO A 103 -25.66 4.11 -0.84
CA PRO A 103 -25.52 3.06 0.17
C PRO A 103 -26.55 1.93 0.10
N ASN A 104 -27.77 2.24 -0.34
CA ASN A 104 -28.91 1.33 -0.38
C ASN A 104 -29.40 1.03 -1.80
N SER A 105 -28.62 1.37 -2.83
CA SER A 105 -28.98 1.08 -4.22
C SER A 105 -28.48 -0.31 -4.63
N ASN A 106 -29.35 -1.14 -5.21
CA ASN A 106 -28.96 -2.47 -5.74
C ASN A 106 -28.14 -2.38 -7.05
N GLY A 107 -27.53 -1.22 -7.36
CA GLY A 107 -26.79 -0.97 -8.59
C GLY A 107 -27.64 -0.93 -9.86
N ALA A 108 -28.95 -1.13 -9.77
CA ALA A 108 -29.89 -0.88 -10.85
C ALA A 108 -30.25 0.61 -10.82
N ILE A 109 -29.75 1.37 -11.79
CA ILE A 109 -30.09 2.78 -11.98
C ILE A 109 -31.50 2.82 -12.60
N SER A 110 -32.55 2.55 -11.83
CA SER A 110 -33.92 2.84 -12.28
C SER A 110 -34.24 4.28 -11.94
N GLU A 111 -34.37 5.12 -12.97
CA GLU A 111 -34.93 6.46 -12.87
C GLU A 111 -36.31 6.37 -12.16
N GLY A 112 -36.42 6.96 -10.97
CA GLY A 112 -37.68 7.07 -10.24
C GLY A 112 -37.80 6.26 -8.94
N GLU A 113 -36.77 5.52 -8.50
CA GLU A 113 -36.77 5.01 -7.12
C GLU A 113 -36.62 6.16 -6.11
N SER A 114 -37.54 6.23 -5.16
CA SER A 114 -37.53 7.26 -4.13
C SER A 114 -36.37 7.01 -3.16
N LEU A 115 -35.43 7.95 -3.06
CA LEU A 115 -34.38 7.99 -2.04
C LEU A 115 -34.93 8.12 -0.59
N ALA A 116 -36.26 8.15 -0.40
CA ALA A 116 -36.93 8.32 0.90
C ALA A 116 -36.63 7.20 1.92
N GLY A 117 -35.90 6.14 1.54
CA GLY A 117 -35.45 5.06 2.43
C GLY A 117 -33.92 4.92 2.58
N ALA A 118 -33.11 5.83 2.00
CA ALA A 118 -31.66 5.76 2.13
C ALA A 118 -31.22 6.22 3.53
N THR A 119 -30.67 5.31 4.33
CA THR A 119 -30.10 5.63 5.65
C THR A 119 -28.60 5.91 5.49
N PHE A 120 -28.24 7.17 5.60
CA PHE A 120 -26.86 7.64 5.55
C PHE A 120 -26.21 7.61 6.93
N PHE A 121 -24.87 7.68 6.97
CA PHE A 121 -24.22 8.11 8.22
C PHE A 121 -24.73 9.49 8.66
N PRO A 122 -24.76 9.77 9.97
CA PRO A 122 -25.17 11.07 10.47
C PRO A 122 -24.40 12.21 9.80
N THR A 123 -25.08 13.25 9.34
CA THR A 123 -24.46 14.40 8.64
C THR A 123 -23.26 14.97 9.39
N ARG A 124 -23.36 15.06 10.72
CA ARG A 124 -22.27 15.53 11.57
C ARG A 124 -21.02 14.66 11.45
N PHE A 125 -21.19 13.34 11.51
CA PHE A 125 -20.10 12.38 11.30
C PHE A 125 -19.45 12.58 9.92
N LEU A 126 -20.27 12.71 8.87
CA LEU A 126 -19.78 12.91 7.49
C LEU A 126 -19.03 14.24 7.28
N ARG A 127 -19.34 15.28 8.05
CA ARG A 127 -18.70 16.61 7.94
C ARG A 127 -17.44 16.75 8.80
N GLU A 128 -17.42 16.12 9.98
CA GLU A 128 -16.34 16.28 10.97
C GLU A 128 -15.28 15.17 10.88
N THR A 129 -15.54 14.09 10.14
CA THR A 129 -14.62 12.95 9.99
C THR A 129 -13.86 13.04 8.66
N PRO A 130 -12.54 12.77 8.62
CA PRO A 130 -11.79 12.76 7.38
C PRO A 130 -12.34 11.76 6.34
N PRO A 131 -12.30 12.06 5.03
CA PRO A 131 -12.85 11.20 3.98
C PRO A 131 -12.32 9.75 3.99
N HIS A 132 -11.02 9.54 4.17
CA HIS A 132 -10.44 8.20 4.24
C HIS A 132 -10.96 7.37 5.43
N VAL A 133 -11.21 8.02 6.57
CA VAL A 133 -11.80 7.38 7.76
C VAL A 133 -13.25 7.00 7.48
N ILE A 134 -14.04 7.88 6.85
CA ILE A 134 -15.42 7.57 6.45
C ILE A 134 -15.45 6.37 5.49
N GLY A 135 -14.53 6.31 4.52
CA GLY A 135 -14.42 5.18 3.60
C GLY A 135 -14.21 3.84 4.31
N ARG A 136 -13.38 3.81 5.36
CA ARG A 136 -13.16 2.62 6.20
C ARG A 136 -14.42 2.26 7.00
N PHE A 137 -15.07 3.23 7.64
CA PHE A 137 -16.35 2.98 8.33
C PHE A 137 -17.44 2.49 7.39
N PHE A 138 -17.48 2.99 6.15
CA PHE A 138 -18.41 2.52 5.14
C PHE A 138 -18.15 1.07 4.75
N LEU A 139 -16.88 0.68 4.54
CA LEU A 139 -16.53 -0.72 4.30
C LEU A 139 -16.96 -1.64 5.47
N ILE A 140 -16.73 -1.22 6.72
CA ILE A 140 -17.17 -1.96 7.92
C ILE A 140 -18.69 -2.13 7.92
N GLN A 141 -19.44 -1.05 7.67
CA GLN A 141 -20.90 -1.11 7.59
C GLN A 141 -21.35 -2.14 6.54
N GLN A 142 -20.77 -2.10 5.34
CA GLN A 142 -21.12 -3.02 4.26
C GLN A 142 -20.73 -4.47 4.59
N HIS A 143 -19.62 -4.68 5.30
CA HIS A 143 -19.27 -6.01 5.81
C HIS A 143 -20.30 -6.52 6.84
N LEU A 144 -20.69 -5.69 7.81
CA LEU A 144 -21.65 -6.06 8.86
C LEU A 144 -23.07 -6.32 8.32
N LEU A 145 -23.45 -5.71 7.20
CA LEU A 145 -24.69 -6.02 6.48
C LEU A 145 -24.70 -7.44 5.87
N GLY A 146 -23.53 -8.08 5.70
CA GLY A 146 -23.39 -9.41 5.14
C GLY A 146 -24.06 -9.51 3.76
N ALA A 147 -24.92 -10.51 3.58
CA ALA A 147 -25.64 -10.75 2.32
C ALA A 147 -26.61 -9.63 1.91
N ALA A 148 -26.98 -8.72 2.84
CA ALA A 148 -27.81 -7.56 2.52
C ALA A 148 -27.00 -6.42 1.87
N SER A 149 -25.67 -6.47 1.90
CA SER A 149 -24.84 -5.46 1.25
C SER A 149 -24.88 -5.58 -0.27
N PRO A 150 -25.06 -4.46 -1.01
CA PRO A 150 -24.88 -4.45 -2.46
C PRO A 150 -23.47 -4.85 -2.92
N TRP A 151 -22.47 -4.74 -2.04
CA TRP A 151 -21.08 -5.11 -2.27
C TRP A 151 -20.71 -6.49 -1.71
N ALA A 152 -21.67 -7.28 -1.22
CA ALA A 152 -21.41 -8.60 -0.67
C ALA A 152 -20.56 -9.50 -1.59
N PRO A 153 -20.77 -9.55 -2.93
CA PRO A 153 -19.95 -10.36 -3.82
C PRO A 153 -18.47 -9.97 -3.84
N TYR A 154 -18.15 -8.69 -3.62
CA TYR A 154 -16.78 -8.21 -3.50
C TYR A 154 -16.21 -8.41 -2.10
N ILE A 155 -16.96 -8.06 -1.06
CA ILE A 155 -16.47 -8.17 0.32
C ILE A 155 -16.16 -9.63 0.69
N GLN A 156 -16.91 -10.58 0.14
CA GLN A 156 -16.67 -12.02 0.33
C GLN A 156 -15.39 -12.53 -0.35
N THR A 157 -14.80 -11.80 -1.30
CA THR A 157 -13.51 -12.16 -1.92
C THR A 157 -12.31 -11.53 -1.23
N LEU A 158 -12.52 -10.60 -0.30
CA LEU A 158 -11.47 -10.00 0.50
C LEU A 158 -10.94 -10.96 1.57
N PRO A 159 -9.70 -10.75 2.07
CA PRO A 159 -9.27 -11.33 3.33
C PRO A 159 -10.28 -11.01 4.44
N GLN A 160 -10.80 -12.03 5.12
CA GLN A 160 -11.83 -11.85 6.16
C GLN A 160 -11.18 -11.50 7.51
N PRO A 161 -11.81 -10.66 8.34
CA PRO A 161 -11.24 -10.20 9.60
C PRO A 161 -10.98 -11.31 10.62
N GLU A 162 -11.69 -12.44 10.52
CA GLU A 162 -11.53 -13.61 11.41
C GLU A 162 -10.44 -14.59 10.93
N SER A 163 -9.87 -14.38 9.74
CA SER A 163 -8.84 -15.27 9.21
C SER A 163 -7.50 -14.98 9.90
N ASN A 164 -7.12 -15.84 10.85
CA ASN A 164 -5.80 -15.80 11.53
C ASN A 164 -4.61 -16.19 10.63
N THR A 165 -4.84 -16.41 9.34
CA THR A 165 -3.83 -16.78 8.36
C THR A 165 -3.15 -15.51 7.86
N GLY A 166 -1.80 -15.46 7.92
CA GLY A 166 -0.98 -14.33 7.46
C GLY A 166 -1.49 -13.80 6.11
N GLY A 167 -1.61 -12.47 6.00
CA GLY A 167 -2.28 -11.81 4.87
C GLY A 167 -2.82 -10.42 5.21
N LEU A 168 -2.88 -10.07 6.51
CA LEU A 168 -3.05 -8.69 6.95
C LEU A 168 -1.69 -8.01 7.12
N LEU A 169 -1.69 -6.68 7.11
CA LEU A 169 -0.48 -5.86 7.17
C LEU A 169 0.18 -5.91 8.56
N PRO A 170 1.47 -5.55 8.69
CA PRO A 170 2.18 -5.58 9.96
C PRO A 170 1.49 -4.86 11.14
N CYS A 171 0.68 -3.83 10.88
CA CYS A 171 -0.08 -3.17 11.94
C CYS A 171 -1.15 -4.06 12.61
N ALA A 172 -1.59 -5.13 11.94
CA ALA A 172 -2.56 -6.11 12.41
C ALA A 172 -1.93 -7.41 12.92
N TRP A 173 -0.60 -7.53 12.90
CA TRP A 173 0.08 -8.71 13.41
C TRP A 173 0.07 -8.76 14.95
N PRO A 174 0.19 -9.96 15.54
CA PRO A 174 0.54 -10.12 16.95
C PRO A 174 1.81 -9.35 17.31
N ALA A 175 1.90 -8.88 18.56
CA ALA A 175 3.00 -8.04 19.01
C ALA A 175 4.36 -8.77 18.88
N GLU A 176 4.39 -10.06 19.19
CA GLU A 176 5.56 -10.91 19.06
C GLU A 176 6.07 -11.06 17.62
N ASP A 177 5.19 -10.96 16.62
CA ASP A 177 5.57 -11.01 15.21
C ASP A 177 6.12 -9.65 14.76
N VAL A 178 5.53 -8.56 15.24
CA VAL A 178 6.03 -7.19 14.98
C VAL A 178 7.40 -6.96 15.60
N GLU A 179 7.68 -7.54 16.76
CA GLU A 179 8.99 -7.47 17.42
C GLU A 179 10.13 -8.01 16.52
N CYS A 180 9.85 -8.94 15.60
CA CYS A 180 10.86 -9.41 14.63
C CYS A 180 11.33 -8.29 13.68
N LEU A 181 10.57 -7.21 13.51
CA LEU A 181 10.97 -6.03 12.71
C LEU A 181 11.87 -5.06 13.48
N CYS A 182 12.10 -5.26 14.79
CA CYS A 182 12.84 -4.32 15.64
C CYS A 182 14.21 -3.96 15.03
N GLY A 183 14.58 -2.69 15.16
CA GLY A 183 15.78 -2.11 14.54
C GLY A 183 15.57 -1.55 13.13
N THR A 184 14.48 -1.88 12.43
CA THR A 184 14.23 -1.42 11.06
C THR A 184 13.31 -0.20 10.96
N ASN A 185 13.27 0.45 9.78
CA ASN A 185 12.29 1.51 9.49
C ASN A 185 10.84 1.02 9.58
N ALA A 186 10.57 -0.24 9.23
CA ALA A 186 9.23 -0.81 9.23
C ALA A 186 8.66 -0.90 10.64
N TYR A 187 9.48 -1.29 11.63
CA TYR A 187 9.04 -1.34 13.03
C TYR A 187 8.55 0.01 13.54
N VAL A 188 9.31 1.08 13.29
CA VAL A 188 8.92 2.43 13.67
C VAL A 188 7.61 2.83 12.98
N ALA A 189 7.50 2.58 11.68
CA ALA A 189 6.31 2.91 10.91
C ALA A 189 5.06 2.16 11.40
N VAL A 190 5.18 0.89 11.80
CA VAL A 190 4.06 0.12 12.36
C VAL A 190 3.51 0.77 13.63
N GLN A 191 4.38 1.27 14.51
CA GLN A 191 3.95 1.95 15.73
C GLN A 191 3.24 3.27 15.42
N GLU A 192 3.77 4.06 14.48
CA GLU A 192 3.14 5.31 14.02
C GLU A 192 1.78 5.06 13.37
N ILE A 193 1.65 4.00 12.56
CA ILE A 193 0.39 3.57 11.96
C ILE A 193 -0.60 3.19 13.06
N ASN A 194 -0.23 2.32 14.00
CA ASN A 194 -1.11 1.88 15.07
C ASN A 194 -1.63 3.05 15.92
N ALA A 195 -0.75 3.98 16.31
CA ALA A 195 -1.13 5.18 17.05
C ALA A 195 -2.09 6.07 16.25
N THR A 196 -1.86 6.22 14.94
CA THR A 196 -2.75 6.97 14.04
C THR A 196 -4.13 6.32 13.97
N LEU A 197 -4.20 5.01 13.78
CA LEU A 197 -5.45 4.27 13.66
C LEU A 197 -6.28 4.31 14.95
N GLU A 198 -5.63 4.20 16.12
CA GLU A 198 -6.30 4.31 17.41
C GLU A 198 -6.94 5.69 17.61
N ASN A 199 -6.20 6.76 17.27
CA ASN A 199 -6.71 8.13 17.36
C ASN A 199 -7.88 8.39 16.41
N GLU A 200 -7.75 7.97 15.14
CA GLU A 200 -8.80 8.13 14.13
C GLU A 200 -10.07 7.36 14.53
N TYR A 201 -9.94 6.09 14.92
CA TYR A 201 -11.06 5.26 15.35
C TYR A 201 -11.76 5.88 16.56
N THR A 202 -11.00 6.27 17.59
CA THR A 202 -11.55 6.86 18.82
C THR A 202 -12.33 8.14 18.54
N ALA A 203 -11.80 9.03 17.71
CA ALA A 203 -12.49 10.26 17.34
C ALA A 203 -13.77 9.98 16.53
N ALA A 204 -13.70 9.10 15.54
CA ALA A 204 -14.81 8.77 14.66
C ALA A 204 -15.94 8.02 15.38
N ILE A 205 -15.61 7.04 16.23
CA ILE A 205 -16.60 6.25 16.95
C ILE A 205 -17.35 7.08 18.00
N GLN A 206 -16.69 8.09 18.60
CA GLN A 206 -17.35 9.04 19.51
C GLN A 206 -18.40 9.87 18.76
N LEU A 207 -18.06 10.41 17.58
CA LEU A 207 -19.01 11.14 16.74
C LEU A 207 -20.18 10.25 16.33
N LEU A 208 -19.89 9.02 15.88
CA LEU A 208 -20.90 8.07 15.42
C LEU A 208 -21.86 7.65 16.55
N SER A 209 -21.32 7.27 17.71
CA SER A 209 -22.09 6.82 18.87
C SER A 209 -22.94 7.94 19.47
N SER A 210 -22.49 9.19 19.40
CA SER A 210 -23.27 10.34 19.89
C SER A 210 -24.51 10.63 19.03
N ALA A 211 -24.53 10.15 17.79
CA ALA A 211 -25.55 10.48 16.79
C ALA A 211 -26.50 9.32 16.47
N ILE A 212 -26.14 8.08 16.80
CA ILE A 212 -26.98 6.89 16.57
C ILE A 212 -27.45 6.35 17.91
N SER A 213 -28.76 6.46 18.20
CA SER A 213 -29.33 5.98 19.47
C SER A 213 -29.52 4.46 19.52
N ASP A 214 -29.83 3.81 18.38
CA ASP A 214 -30.09 2.36 18.32
C ASP A 214 -29.29 1.67 17.21
N SER A 215 -29.52 2.02 15.95
CA SER A 215 -28.77 1.49 14.79
C SER A 215 -28.84 2.45 13.61
N ASN A 216 -27.85 2.39 12.71
CA ASN A 216 -27.87 3.05 11.41
C ASN A 216 -27.73 1.98 10.33
N ASN A 217 -28.69 1.96 9.41
CA ASN A 217 -28.80 0.91 8.38
C ASN A 217 -28.78 -0.51 8.97
N GLY A 218 -29.40 -0.71 10.15
CA GLY A 218 -29.40 -2.01 10.85
C GLY A 218 -28.13 -2.35 11.63
N VAL A 219 -27.10 -1.49 11.61
CA VAL A 219 -25.83 -1.70 12.32
C VAL A 219 -25.72 -0.77 13.52
N LYS A 220 -25.42 -1.30 14.71
CA LYS A 220 -25.23 -0.52 15.94
C LYS A 220 -23.83 0.09 15.99
N ALA A 221 -23.71 1.25 16.65
CA ALA A 221 -22.40 1.87 16.85
C ALA A 221 -21.41 0.93 17.57
N THR A 222 -21.87 0.09 18.50
CA THR A 222 -21.04 -0.89 19.23
C THR A 222 -20.47 -2.00 18.36
N GLU A 223 -20.98 -2.21 17.15
CA GLU A 223 -20.49 -3.24 16.22
C GLU A 223 -19.32 -2.75 15.37
N TYR A 224 -19.07 -1.43 15.32
CA TYR A 224 -17.87 -0.88 14.68
C TYR A 224 -16.71 -0.99 15.67
N THR A 225 -15.99 -2.10 15.65
CA THR A 225 -14.88 -2.34 16.59
C THR A 225 -13.54 -1.80 16.07
N ALA A 226 -12.55 -1.68 16.95
CA ALA A 226 -11.20 -1.25 16.59
C ALA A 226 -10.52 -2.27 15.67
N GLU A 227 -10.80 -3.56 15.85
CA GLU A 227 -10.31 -4.66 15.02
C GLU A 227 -10.87 -4.55 13.59
N LEU A 228 -12.17 -4.29 13.44
CA LEU A 228 -12.77 -4.05 12.12
C LEU A 228 -12.25 -2.78 11.46
N TYR A 229 -11.95 -1.73 12.24
CA TYR A 229 -11.31 -0.53 11.71
C TYR A 229 -9.90 -0.79 11.19
N LYS A 230 -9.12 -1.58 11.93
CA LYS A 230 -7.79 -2.00 11.50
C LYS A 230 -7.83 -2.93 10.28
N TRP A 231 -8.79 -3.84 10.22
CA TRP A 231 -9.06 -4.66 9.02
C TRP A 231 -9.39 -3.78 7.81
N ALA A 232 -10.31 -2.84 7.96
CA ALA A 232 -10.68 -1.93 6.89
C ALA A 232 -9.48 -1.08 6.42
N TYR A 233 -8.63 -0.62 7.35
CA TYR A 233 -7.34 0.00 6.99
C TYR A 233 -6.49 -0.92 6.12
N CYS A 234 -6.31 -2.19 6.52
CA CYS A 234 -5.50 -3.15 5.76
C CYS A 234 -6.05 -3.37 4.35
N ILE A 235 -7.37 -3.49 4.19
CA ILE A 235 -8.01 -3.60 2.87
C ILE A 235 -7.74 -2.37 2.02
N PHE A 236 -7.94 -1.17 2.55
CA PHE A 236 -7.69 0.04 1.77
C PHE A 236 -6.21 0.20 1.42
N ALA A 237 -5.29 -0.04 2.35
CA ALA A 237 -3.85 0.10 2.08
C ALA A 237 -3.36 -0.90 1.01
N SER A 238 -3.86 -2.14 1.02
CA SER A 238 -3.39 -3.19 0.10
C SER A 238 -4.12 -3.25 -1.24
N ARG A 239 -5.36 -2.76 -1.33
CA ARG A 239 -6.24 -3.00 -2.50
C ARG A 239 -6.83 -1.76 -3.14
N SER A 240 -6.65 -0.59 -2.52
CA SER A 240 -7.25 0.64 -3.06
C SER A 240 -6.35 1.36 -4.07
N PHE A 241 -6.99 2.21 -4.85
CA PHE A 241 -6.38 3.03 -5.86
C PHE A 241 -6.56 4.50 -5.50
N ARG A 242 -5.58 5.34 -5.86
CA ARG A 242 -5.66 6.79 -5.63
C ARG A 242 -6.81 7.38 -6.42
N GLN A 243 -7.54 8.30 -5.80
CA GLN A 243 -8.66 9.00 -6.42
C GLN A 243 -8.26 9.69 -7.73
N SER A 244 -7.07 10.27 -7.80
CA SER A 244 -6.54 10.94 -9.00
C SER A 244 -6.30 10.02 -10.19
N LEU A 245 -6.18 8.71 -9.96
CA LEU A 245 -5.94 7.71 -11.01
C LEU A 245 -7.22 7.00 -11.45
N THR A 246 -8.32 7.16 -10.71
CA THR A 246 -9.56 6.40 -10.94
C THR A 246 -10.79 7.27 -11.16
N ILE A 247 -10.81 8.48 -10.57
CA ILE A 247 -11.93 9.41 -10.65
C ILE A 247 -11.50 10.61 -11.50
N PRO A 248 -12.30 11.02 -12.50
CA PRO A 248 -11.96 12.16 -13.34
C PRO A 248 -11.74 13.47 -12.58
N ALA A 249 -10.84 14.32 -13.07
CA ALA A 249 -10.44 15.55 -12.36
C ALA A 249 -11.60 16.56 -12.25
N ALA A 250 -12.41 16.71 -13.31
CA ALA A 250 -13.59 17.59 -13.30
C ALA A 250 -14.61 17.16 -12.23
N THR A 251 -14.71 15.85 -12.04
CA THR A 251 -15.57 15.17 -11.07
C THR A 251 -15.06 15.35 -9.63
N ALA A 252 -13.74 15.30 -9.43
CA ALA A 252 -13.11 15.54 -8.13
C ALA A 252 -13.22 17.00 -7.65
N LEU A 253 -13.18 17.98 -8.56
CA LEU A 253 -13.30 19.42 -8.22
C LEU A 253 -14.64 19.80 -7.57
N SER A 254 -15.66 18.96 -7.72
CA SER A 254 -16.97 19.19 -7.10
C SER A 254 -17.06 18.69 -5.66
N LEU A 255 -16.04 17.97 -5.18
CA LEU A 255 -15.95 17.45 -3.82
C LEU A 255 -15.24 18.47 -2.92
N THR A 256 -15.69 18.61 -1.68
CA THR A 256 -15.00 19.42 -0.65
C THR A 256 -13.74 18.72 -0.09
N ALA A 257 -13.40 17.53 -0.60
CA ALA A 257 -12.23 16.76 -0.21
C ALA A 257 -10.98 17.26 -0.96
N LYS A 258 -9.80 17.16 -0.34
CA LYS A 258 -8.54 17.46 -1.03
C LYS A 258 -8.25 16.36 -2.08
N PRO A 259 -7.46 16.65 -3.13
CA PRO A 259 -6.98 15.61 -4.04
C PRO A 259 -6.31 14.48 -3.26
N ASP A 260 -6.71 13.23 -3.56
CA ASP A 260 -6.19 12.01 -2.92
C ASP A 260 -6.35 11.94 -1.38
N ASP A 261 -7.33 12.66 -0.82
CA ASP A 261 -7.72 12.59 0.60
C ASP A 261 -8.52 11.32 0.96
N PHE A 262 -8.83 10.51 -0.05
CA PHE A 262 -9.40 9.17 0.09
C PHE A 262 -8.94 8.28 -1.07
N SER A 263 -9.17 6.98 -0.94
CA SER A 263 -8.86 5.99 -1.97
C SER A 263 -10.10 5.18 -2.33
N VAL A 264 -10.05 4.51 -3.48
CA VAL A 264 -11.19 3.81 -4.07
C VAL A 264 -10.86 2.33 -4.21
N LEU A 265 -11.73 1.47 -3.68
CA LEU A 265 -11.67 0.04 -3.95
C LEU A 265 -12.36 -0.24 -5.28
N LEU A 266 -11.65 -0.94 -6.15
CA LEU A 266 -12.09 -1.29 -7.50
C LEU A 266 -12.15 -2.82 -7.61
N PRO A 267 -13.33 -3.44 -7.44
CA PRO A 267 -13.44 -4.89 -7.51
C PRO A 267 -12.97 -5.45 -8.86
N LEU A 268 -12.31 -6.62 -8.85
CA LEU A 268 -11.58 -7.24 -9.97
C LEU A 268 -10.28 -6.53 -10.38
N PHE A 269 -10.18 -5.21 -10.24
CA PHE A 269 -8.92 -4.49 -10.52
C PHE A 269 -7.82 -4.84 -9.53
N ASP A 270 -8.20 -5.05 -8.28
CA ASP A 270 -7.33 -5.37 -7.15
C ASP A 270 -6.91 -6.86 -7.09
N MET A 271 -7.25 -7.64 -8.12
CA MET A 271 -6.86 -9.06 -8.26
C MET A 271 -5.51 -9.24 -8.98
N GLY A 272 -5.02 -8.22 -9.69
CA GLY A 272 -3.74 -8.29 -10.37
C GLY A 272 -2.60 -8.01 -9.41
N ASN A 273 -1.75 -9.00 -9.14
CA ASN A 273 -0.60 -8.84 -8.25
C ASN A 273 0.46 -7.90 -8.81
N HIS A 274 1.36 -7.45 -7.95
CA HIS A 274 2.43 -6.53 -8.31
C HIS A 274 3.57 -7.22 -9.04
N HIS A 275 4.05 -6.58 -10.12
CA HIS A 275 5.43 -6.74 -10.57
C HIS A 275 6.02 -5.35 -10.90
N PRO A 276 7.22 -4.98 -10.40
CA PRO A 276 7.78 -3.63 -10.60
C PRO A 276 7.95 -3.23 -12.07
N GLN A 277 8.25 -4.20 -12.93
CA GLN A 277 8.43 -4.01 -14.36
C GLN A 277 7.15 -4.22 -15.19
N ALA A 278 6.02 -4.56 -14.57
CA ALA A 278 4.78 -4.75 -15.32
C ALA A 278 4.38 -3.44 -16.01
N LYS A 279 4.16 -3.52 -17.32
CA LYS A 279 3.63 -2.42 -18.12
C LYS A 279 2.11 -2.48 -18.03
N THR A 280 1.52 -1.68 -17.16
CA THR A 280 0.07 -1.53 -17.01
C THR A 280 -0.35 -0.08 -17.14
N ALA A 281 -1.48 0.15 -17.78
CA ALA A 281 -2.11 1.45 -17.89
C ALA A 281 -3.51 1.39 -17.29
N TRP A 282 -3.87 2.40 -16.52
CA TRP A 282 -5.20 2.54 -15.96
C TRP A 282 -5.88 3.67 -16.72
N LYS A 283 -7.00 3.38 -17.37
CA LYS A 283 -7.78 4.40 -18.08
C LYS A 283 -8.95 4.84 -17.23
N THR A 284 -9.08 6.15 -17.07
CA THR A 284 -10.21 6.79 -16.40
C THR A 284 -11.47 6.79 -17.29
N PRO A 285 -12.66 7.11 -16.73
CA PRO A 285 -13.87 7.31 -17.53
C PRO A 285 -13.73 8.33 -18.67
N GLU A 286 -12.98 9.41 -18.45
CA GLU A 286 -12.73 10.44 -19.48
C GLU A 286 -11.93 9.87 -20.65
N GLU A 287 -10.91 9.06 -20.37
CA GLU A 287 -10.01 8.48 -21.37
C GLU A 287 -10.61 7.26 -22.10
N SER A 288 -11.59 6.59 -21.49
CA SER A 288 -12.26 5.41 -22.06
C SER A 288 -13.34 5.75 -23.10
N ASN A 289 -13.46 7.02 -23.54
CA ASN A 289 -14.53 7.50 -24.43
C ASN A 289 -15.94 7.19 -23.89
N SER A 290 -16.09 7.04 -22.57
CA SER A 290 -17.38 6.73 -21.92
C SER A 290 -18.17 7.98 -21.51
N SER A 291 -17.74 9.17 -21.95
CA SER A 291 -18.29 10.48 -21.59
C SER A 291 -19.57 10.89 -22.34
N GLU A 292 -20.22 9.97 -23.06
CA GLU A 292 -21.56 10.23 -23.62
C GLU A 292 -22.61 10.29 -22.50
N ALA A 293 -23.42 11.35 -22.50
CA ALA A 293 -24.49 11.55 -21.53
C ALA A 293 -25.43 10.31 -21.47
N GLY A 294 -25.56 9.72 -20.29
CA GLY A 294 -26.42 8.55 -20.04
C GLY A 294 -25.71 7.19 -20.14
N LYS A 295 -24.40 7.14 -20.43
CA LYS A 295 -23.62 5.89 -20.35
C LYS A 295 -22.91 5.75 -18.99
N PRO A 296 -22.78 4.52 -18.45
CA PRO A 296 -22.04 4.27 -17.22
C PRO A 296 -20.56 4.61 -17.40
N ALA A 297 -19.96 5.24 -16.39
CA ALA A 297 -18.54 5.55 -16.33
C ALA A 297 -17.74 4.29 -15.97
N PHE A 298 -16.62 4.06 -16.67
CA PHE A 298 -15.77 2.87 -16.45
C PHE A 298 -14.32 3.24 -16.16
N CYS A 299 -13.67 2.43 -15.32
CA CYS A 299 -12.23 2.29 -15.29
C CYS A 299 -11.82 1.09 -16.15
N GLU A 300 -10.66 1.16 -16.81
CA GLU A 300 -10.06 0.02 -17.50
C GLU A 300 -8.62 -0.26 -17.02
N LEU A 301 -8.32 -1.53 -16.72
CA LEU A 301 -6.97 -2.03 -16.50
C LEU A 301 -6.48 -2.61 -17.83
N GLN A 302 -5.53 -1.93 -18.48
CA GLN A 302 -4.94 -2.38 -19.72
C GLN A 302 -3.50 -2.84 -19.51
N THR A 303 -3.09 -3.85 -20.27
CA THR A 303 -1.68 -4.24 -20.30
C THR A 303 -0.94 -3.56 -21.45
N GLY A 304 0.32 -3.19 -21.23
CA GLY A 304 1.27 -2.72 -22.23
C GLY A 304 2.27 -3.79 -22.67
N GLN A 305 2.06 -5.05 -22.30
CA GLN A 305 2.95 -6.17 -22.63
C GLN A 305 2.16 -7.43 -22.99
N PRO A 306 2.72 -8.34 -23.81
CA PRO A 306 2.05 -9.59 -24.14
C PRO A 306 2.13 -10.57 -22.96
N TYR A 307 1.11 -11.44 -22.84
CA TYR A 307 1.14 -12.59 -21.95
C TYR A 307 0.76 -13.86 -22.71
N SER A 308 1.47 -14.94 -22.42
CA SER A 308 1.26 -16.27 -22.97
C SER A 308 0.39 -17.14 -22.06
N SER A 309 -0.15 -18.21 -22.62
CA SER A 309 -0.89 -19.27 -21.92
C SER A 309 -0.26 -19.63 -20.57
N GLY A 310 -1.06 -19.55 -19.50
CA GLY A 310 -0.63 -19.89 -18.14
C GLY A 310 0.18 -18.81 -17.41
N GLN A 311 0.57 -17.71 -18.06
CA GLN A 311 1.27 -16.62 -17.38
C GLN A 311 0.33 -15.80 -16.51
N GLN A 312 0.83 -15.37 -15.36
CA GLN A 312 0.14 -14.42 -14.50
C GLN A 312 0.13 -13.04 -15.16
N VAL A 313 -1.00 -12.34 -15.06
CA VAL A 313 -1.19 -10.98 -15.56
C VAL A 313 -0.99 -10.03 -14.38
N PHE A 314 0.16 -9.36 -14.36
CA PHE A 314 0.53 -8.46 -13.27
C PHE A 314 -0.02 -7.05 -13.47
N ASN A 315 -0.32 -6.40 -12.35
CA ASN A 315 -0.47 -4.96 -12.19
C ASN A 315 0.84 -4.33 -11.70
N ASN A 316 0.92 -3.00 -11.70
CA ASN A 316 2.04 -2.24 -11.16
C ASN A 316 1.55 -1.26 -10.08
N TYR A 317 1.86 -1.55 -8.81
CA TYR A 317 1.46 -0.73 -7.66
C TYR A 317 2.30 0.54 -7.52
N GLY A 318 3.36 0.64 -8.32
CA GLY A 318 4.33 1.73 -8.31
C GLY A 318 5.73 1.17 -8.51
N ALA A 319 6.36 1.49 -9.64
CA ALA A 319 7.68 0.98 -10.01
C ALA A 319 8.82 1.39 -9.05
N SER A 320 8.55 2.33 -8.15
CA SER A 320 9.51 2.84 -7.17
C SER A 320 9.22 2.41 -5.73
N LYS A 321 8.26 1.52 -5.48
CA LYS A 321 7.96 1.02 -4.13
C LYS A 321 9.04 0.05 -3.64
N THR A 322 9.65 0.36 -2.52
CA THR A 322 10.68 -0.47 -1.87
C THR A 322 10.05 -1.62 -1.09
N ASN A 323 10.86 -2.60 -0.65
CA ASN A 323 10.38 -3.68 0.22
C ASN A 323 9.78 -3.16 1.54
N ALA A 324 10.24 -2.01 2.06
CA ALA A 324 9.63 -1.38 3.22
C ALA A 324 8.18 -0.92 2.93
N GLU A 325 7.97 -0.27 1.77
CA GLU A 325 6.65 0.21 1.35
C GLU A 325 5.71 -0.93 0.93
N LEU A 326 6.25 -2.00 0.32
CA LEU A 326 5.50 -3.20 -0.02
C LEU A 326 5.08 -3.97 1.23
N LEU A 327 5.97 -4.12 2.21
CA LEU A 327 5.67 -4.78 3.47
C LEU A 327 4.57 -4.04 4.24
N LEU A 328 4.70 -2.73 4.40
CA LEU A 328 3.77 -1.92 5.17
C LEU A 328 2.43 -1.70 4.46
N GLY A 329 2.42 -1.60 3.12
CA GLY A 329 1.22 -1.33 2.32
C GLY A 329 0.50 -2.59 1.84
N TYR A 330 1.22 -3.68 1.61
CA TYR A 330 0.70 -4.87 0.93
C TYR A 330 1.04 -6.20 1.61
N GLY A 331 1.89 -6.20 2.65
CA GLY A 331 2.16 -7.40 3.45
C GLY A 331 3.11 -8.40 2.80
N PHE A 332 3.94 -7.98 1.82
CA PHE A 332 4.96 -8.83 1.21
C PHE A 332 6.24 -8.05 0.90
N VAL A 333 7.34 -8.77 0.68
CA VAL A 333 8.59 -8.22 0.12
C VAL A 333 8.93 -8.97 -1.16
N LEU A 334 9.68 -8.33 -2.06
CA LEU A 334 10.19 -8.97 -3.25
C LEU A 334 11.57 -9.57 -2.96
N ALA A 335 11.78 -10.81 -3.40
CA ALA A 335 13.06 -11.48 -3.30
C ALA A 335 14.07 -10.91 -4.30
N GLU A 336 15.35 -11.03 -3.94
CA GLU A 336 16.48 -10.78 -4.84
C GLU A 336 16.60 -11.90 -5.88
N SER A 337 17.12 -11.55 -7.04
CA SER A 337 17.51 -12.43 -8.15
C SER A 337 18.69 -11.79 -8.89
N ASP A 338 19.34 -12.54 -9.77
CA ASP A 338 20.51 -12.08 -10.53
C ASP A 338 20.25 -10.77 -11.30
N GLU A 339 19.01 -10.53 -11.75
CA GLU A 339 18.65 -9.34 -12.53
C GLU A 339 17.81 -8.30 -11.75
N PHE A 340 17.46 -8.55 -10.48
CA PHE A 340 16.55 -7.69 -9.72
C PHE A 340 16.76 -7.78 -8.21
N HIS A 341 16.79 -6.62 -7.53
CA HIS A 341 16.60 -6.51 -6.09
C HIS A 341 15.63 -5.38 -5.76
N ASN A 342 15.08 -5.39 -4.55
CA ASN A 342 14.25 -4.30 -4.04
C ASN A 342 14.62 -3.93 -2.59
N ASP A 343 15.89 -4.14 -2.25
CA ASP A 343 16.40 -4.05 -0.89
C ASP A 343 16.99 -2.65 -0.65
N TYR A 344 16.29 -1.91 0.21
CA TYR A 344 16.60 -0.52 0.51
C TYR A 344 16.42 -0.20 1.99
N VAL A 345 17.22 0.72 2.50
CA VAL A 345 17.03 1.35 3.82
C VAL A 345 16.64 2.81 3.64
N HIS A 346 15.68 3.26 4.45
CA HIS A 346 15.09 4.60 4.35
C HIS A 346 15.75 5.57 5.35
N ILE A 347 16.31 6.68 4.86
CA ILE A 347 16.99 7.70 5.66
C ILE A 347 16.19 9.00 5.68
N LYS A 348 15.81 9.46 6.87
CA LYS A 348 15.08 10.72 7.09
C LYS A 348 16.05 11.83 7.47
N THR A 349 16.10 12.91 6.68
CA THR A 349 17.01 14.05 6.89
C THR A 349 16.37 15.25 7.59
N ARG A 350 15.03 15.37 7.54
CA ARG A 350 14.30 16.51 8.12
C ARG A 350 13.18 16.03 9.06
N PRO A 351 13.46 15.96 10.39
CA PRO A 351 12.42 15.68 11.37
C PRO A 351 11.35 16.78 11.32
N GLY A 352 10.07 16.40 11.26
CA GLY A 352 8.94 17.35 11.34
C GLY A 352 8.34 17.82 10.02
N ALA A 353 9.12 17.90 8.93
CA ALA A 353 8.63 18.46 7.66
C ALA A 353 7.44 17.69 7.06
N THR A 354 7.36 16.39 7.35
CA THR A 354 6.39 15.47 6.77
C THR A 354 5.38 14.94 7.79
N GLN A 355 5.33 15.50 9.01
CA GLN A 355 4.41 15.05 10.08
C GLN A 355 2.92 15.15 9.72
N HIS A 356 2.57 15.99 8.75
CA HIS A 356 1.20 16.14 8.25
C HIS A 356 0.82 15.08 7.21
N LEU A 357 1.78 14.29 6.72
CA LEU A 357 1.57 13.23 5.74
C LEU A 357 1.22 11.92 6.45
N SER A 358 0.51 11.04 5.75
CA SER A 358 0.31 9.66 6.21
C SER A 358 1.65 8.92 6.39
N PRO A 359 1.74 7.90 7.26
CA PRO A 359 2.99 7.15 7.45
C PRO A 359 3.61 6.60 6.16
N GLU A 360 2.79 6.11 5.23
CA GLU A 360 3.27 5.65 3.91
C GLU A 360 3.91 6.80 3.10
N GLN A 361 3.27 7.96 3.06
CA GLN A 361 3.80 9.14 2.37
C GLN A 361 5.06 9.69 3.06
N GLN A 362 5.14 9.58 4.40
CA GLN A 362 6.35 9.93 5.13
C GLN A 362 7.51 9.03 4.73
N LEU A 363 7.28 7.70 4.65
CA LEU A 363 8.30 6.76 4.21
C LEU A 363 8.70 6.97 2.74
N ALA A 364 7.73 7.23 1.86
CA ALA A 364 8.00 7.55 0.45
C ALA A 364 8.81 8.84 0.26
N SER A 365 8.76 9.77 1.23
CA SER A 365 9.49 11.04 1.21
C SER A 365 10.93 10.95 1.72
N THR A 366 11.35 9.81 2.29
CA THR A 366 12.72 9.62 2.76
C THR A 366 13.66 9.33 1.60
N HIS A 367 14.96 9.38 1.87
CA HIS A 367 15.97 8.99 0.91
C HIS A 367 16.30 7.50 1.03
N LEU A 368 16.83 6.92 -0.05
CA LEU A 368 17.19 5.50 -0.11
C LEU A 368 18.69 5.27 -0.02
N VAL A 369 19.06 4.22 0.71
CA VAL A 369 20.35 3.51 0.60
C VAL A 369 20.06 2.15 0.00
N SER A 370 20.84 1.74 -0.99
CA SER A 370 20.56 0.61 -1.89
C SER A 370 21.53 -0.54 -1.68
N LEU A 371 21.05 -1.77 -1.79
CA LEU A 371 21.89 -2.98 -1.70
C LEU A 371 22.99 -2.99 -2.75
N GLN A 372 22.62 -2.78 -4.02
CA GLN A 372 23.54 -2.65 -5.15
C GLN A 372 23.79 -1.17 -5.47
N PRO A 373 24.88 -0.82 -6.18
CA PRO A 373 25.09 0.52 -6.70
C PRO A 373 23.86 1.05 -7.45
N ILE A 374 23.61 2.35 -7.34
CA ILE A 374 22.47 3.01 -8.00
C ILE A 374 22.56 2.91 -9.52
N SER A 375 23.77 2.87 -10.07
CA SER A 375 24.00 2.66 -11.49
C SER A 375 23.67 1.25 -11.98
N ASP A 376 23.51 0.30 -11.06
CA ASP A 376 23.19 -1.08 -11.41
C ASP A 376 21.80 -1.16 -12.07
N PRO A 377 21.64 -1.90 -13.19
CA PRO A 377 20.34 -2.08 -13.84
C PRO A 377 19.23 -2.62 -12.93
N SER A 378 19.57 -3.44 -11.94
CA SER A 378 18.64 -4.03 -10.98
C SER A 378 18.08 -3.02 -9.95
N SER A 379 18.77 -1.89 -9.73
CA SER A 379 18.42 -0.83 -8.76
C SER A 379 17.26 0.06 -9.22
N LEU A 380 16.13 -0.54 -9.61
CA LEU A 380 15.02 0.15 -10.28
C LEU A 380 14.40 1.27 -9.43
N ALA A 381 14.12 1.02 -8.15
CA ALA A 381 13.34 1.95 -7.33
C ALA A 381 14.14 3.23 -7.01
N VAL A 382 15.41 3.09 -6.63
CA VAL A 382 16.27 4.26 -6.35
C VAL A 382 16.53 5.08 -7.62
N ARG A 383 16.75 4.42 -8.78
CA ARG A 383 16.93 5.11 -10.06
C ARG A 383 15.70 5.89 -10.48
N ALA A 384 14.50 5.37 -10.22
CA ALA A 384 13.25 6.08 -10.47
C ALA A 384 13.06 7.31 -9.55
N ARG A 385 13.79 7.38 -8.42
CA ARG A 385 13.75 8.50 -7.46
C ARG A 385 14.96 9.43 -7.55
N SER A 386 15.96 9.12 -8.37
CA SER A 386 17.16 9.95 -8.53
C SER A 386 16.82 11.27 -9.22
N LEU A 387 17.42 12.36 -8.75
CA LEU A 387 17.27 13.70 -9.34
C LEU A 387 18.08 13.85 -10.62
N THR A 388 19.15 13.07 -10.75
CA THR A 388 20.11 13.13 -11.84
C THR A 388 20.35 11.74 -12.43
N ASN A 389 20.88 11.71 -13.65
CA ASN A 389 21.42 10.49 -14.26
C ASN A 389 22.93 10.68 -14.51
N PRO A 390 23.74 10.76 -13.42
CA PRO A 390 25.16 11.07 -13.52
C PRO A 390 25.92 9.90 -14.17
N ASN A 391 27.03 10.21 -14.84
CA ASN A 391 27.92 9.17 -15.36
C ASN A 391 28.45 8.34 -14.16
N PRO A 392 28.18 7.02 -14.09
CA PRO A 392 28.63 6.17 -12.98
C PRO A 392 30.13 6.25 -12.73
N ASP A 393 30.95 6.36 -13.78
CA ASP A 393 32.41 6.45 -13.70
C ASP A 393 32.93 7.73 -13.00
N ARG A 394 32.04 8.69 -12.76
CA ARG A 394 32.35 9.97 -12.12
C ARG A 394 31.80 10.08 -10.71
N ILE A 395 31.13 9.06 -10.18
CA ILE A 395 30.61 9.07 -8.82
C ILE A 395 31.69 8.52 -7.90
N MET A 396 31.96 9.18 -6.78
CA MET A 396 32.84 8.62 -5.75
C MET A 396 32.28 7.29 -5.26
N SER A 397 33.16 6.31 -5.05
CA SER A 397 32.77 4.96 -4.58
C SER A 397 31.83 5.04 -3.36
N CYS A 398 32.16 5.91 -2.40
CA CYS A 398 31.40 6.15 -1.17
C CYS A 398 29.95 6.62 -1.35
N TYR A 399 29.56 7.10 -2.54
CA TYR A 399 28.19 7.54 -2.85
C TYR A 399 27.43 6.57 -3.76
N THR A 400 28.05 5.49 -4.23
CA THR A 400 27.45 4.59 -5.24
C THR A 400 26.18 3.92 -4.74
N HIS A 401 26.03 3.68 -3.44
CA HIS A 401 24.84 3.08 -2.81
C HIS A 401 23.82 4.09 -2.28
N VAL A 402 24.09 5.40 -2.38
CA VAL A 402 23.37 6.45 -1.65
C VAL A 402 22.59 7.36 -2.60
N GLN A 403 21.27 7.48 -2.44
CA GLN A 403 20.45 8.30 -3.33
C GLN A 403 20.99 9.73 -3.41
N ASP A 404 21.11 10.27 -4.62
CA ASP A 404 21.70 11.58 -4.90
C ASP A 404 21.05 12.75 -4.11
N SER A 405 19.74 12.68 -3.88
CA SER A 405 19.01 13.64 -3.05
C SER A 405 19.41 13.63 -1.56
N LEU A 406 19.89 12.50 -1.03
CA LEU A 406 20.44 12.41 0.32
C LEU A 406 21.77 13.15 0.39
N VAL A 407 22.65 12.90 -0.58
CA VAL A 407 23.96 13.58 -0.69
C VAL A 407 23.76 15.10 -0.80
N ALA A 408 22.80 15.54 -1.62
CA ALA A 408 22.42 16.94 -1.74
C ALA A 408 21.95 17.52 -0.39
N SER A 409 21.08 16.80 0.32
CA SER A 409 20.53 17.24 1.61
C SER A 409 21.60 17.34 2.70
N LEU A 410 22.55 16.42 2.72
CA LEU A 410 23.68 16.43 3.65
C LEU A 410 24.67 17.56 3.32
N TYR A 411 24.96 17.78 2.04
CA TYR A 411 25.74 18.94 1.61
C TYR A 411 25.12 20.26 2.07
N GLU A 412 23.79 20.42 1.88
CA GLU A 412 23.07 21.61 2.38
C GLU A 412 23.20 21.77 3.89
N ALA A 413 23.02 20.68 4.65
CA ALA A 413 23.11 20.70 6.11
C ALA A 413 24.54 21.05 6.60
N VAL A 414 25.57 20.47 5.98
CA VAL A 414 26.98 20.74 6.27
C VAL A 414 27.34 22.19 5.94
N CYS A 415 26.96 22.69 4.77
CA CYS A 415 27.17 24.10 4.42
C CYS A 415 26.48 25.04 5.41
N GLN A 416 25.24 24.74 5.79
CA GLN A 416 24.50 25.52 6.77
C GLN A 416 25.20 25.54 8.14
N ALA A 417 25.69 24.39 8.62
CA ALA A 417 26.42 24.28 9.88
C ALA A 417 27.71 25.11 9.89
N LYS A 418 28.36 25.26 8.73
CA LYS A 418 29.57 26.09 8.54
C LYS A 418 29.29 27.55 8.18
N GLY A 419 28.03 27.96 8.03
CA GLY A 419 27.68 29.31 7.57
C GLY A 419 28.06 29.60 6.11
N LEU A 420 28.19 28.56 5.28
CA LEU A 420 28.47 28.65 3.85
C LEU A 420 27.18 28.76 3.04
N SER A 421 27.26 29.36 1.84
CA SER A 421 26.14 29.37 0.91
C SER A 421 25.95 27.99 0.28
N SER A 422 24.76 27.43 0.43
CA SER A 422 24.42 26.05 0.04
C SER A 422 23.69 25.95 -1.31
N ALA A 423 23.74 26.98 -2.17
CA ALA A 423 22.95 27.00 -3.39
C ALA A 423 23.33 25.85 -4.36
N VAL A 424 22.63 24.71 -4.26
CA VAL A 424 22.68 23.63 -5.26
C VAL A 424 21.78 24.07 -6.41
N GLY A 425 22.39 24.66 -7.43
CA GLY A 425 21.67 25.33 -8.53
C GLY A 425 22.07 24.82 -9.90
N SER A 426 21.09 24.59 -10.77
CA SER A 426 21.28 24.19 -12.17
C SER A 426 21.78 25.34 -13.08
N SER A 427 21.82 26.58 -12.58
CA SER A 427 22.17 27.77 -13.35
C SER A 427 23.02 28.77 -12.56
N GLY A 428 24.31 28.85 -12.91
CA GLY A 428 25.06 30.12 -12.95
C GLY A 428 25.89 30.56 -11.73
N GLY A 429 25.83 29.90 -10.56
CA GLY A 429 26.67 30.31 -9.42
C GLY A 429 26.86 29.32 -8.27
N GLY A 430 26.15 28.18 -8.31
CA GLY A 430 26.17 27.15 -7.27
C GLY A 430 27.00 25.91 -7.62
N VAL A 431 27.33 25.09 -6.63
CA VAL A 431 27.90 23.75 -6.85
C VAL A 431 26.80 22.83 -7.36
N THR A 432 27.02 22.18 -8.49
CA THR A 432 26.06 21.23 -9.06
C THR A 432 26.11 19.89 -8.34
N LEU A 433 24.99 19.17 -8.23
CA LEU A 433 24.96 17.83 -7.62
C LEU A 433 25.96 16.86 -8.25
N ALA A 434 26.17 16.91 -9.57
CA ALA A 434 27.17 16.10 -10.26
C ALA A 434 28.61 16.36 -9.77
N LYS A 435 28.93 17.59 -9.33
CA LYS A 435 30.24 17.92 -8.75
C LYS A 435 30.36 17.40 -7.32
N ILE A 436 29.29 17.50 -6.53
CA ILE A 436 29.24 16.95 -5.18
C ILE A 436 29.45 15.43 -5.24
N LEU A 437 28.72 14.74 -6.11
CA LEU A 437 28.85 13.29 -6.30
C LEU A 437 30.22 12.85 -6.83
N ALA A 438 30.91 13.72 -7.57
CA ALA A 438 32.26 13.48 -8.07
C ALA A 438 33.38 13.82 -7.07
N GLY A 439 33.05 14.39 -5.92
CA GLY A 439 34.05 14.91 -4.98
C GLY A 439 34.72 16.20 -5.45
N ASP A 440 34.18 16.87 -6.47
CA ASP A 440 34.66 18.17 -6.99
C ASP A 440 34.21 19.33 -6.08
N ILE A 441 34.36 19.17 -4.77
CA ILE A 441 34.09 20.13 -3.70
C ILE A 441 35.27 20.11 -2.70
N PRO A 442 35.42 21.12 -1.82
CA PRO A 442 36.47 21.09 -0.81
C PRO A 442 36.45 19.80 0.02
N ASP A 443 37.62 19.16 0.18
CA ASP A 443 37.79 17.87 0.86
C ASP A 443 37.12 17.87 2.25
N GLU A 444 37.24 18.96 3.01
CA GLU A 444 36.59 19.11 4.32
C GLU A 444 35.06 18.92 4.28
N LEU A 445 34.40 19.34 3.20
CA LEU A 445 32.95 19.15 3.04
C LEU A 445 32.62 17.70 2.66
N THR A 446 33.44 17.11 1.79
CA THR A 446 33.32 15.69 1.41
C THR A 446 33.46 14.79 2.63
N ASP A 447 34.49 15.01 3.44
CA ASP A 447 34.76 14.23 4.66
C ASP A 447 33.62 14.35 5.68
N GLU A 448 33.03 15.55 5.84
CA GLU A 448 31.90 15.74 6.74
C GLU A 448 30.63 15.02 6.27
N ILE A 449 30.37 14.99 4.96
CA ILE A 449 29.24 14.24 4.40
C ILE A 449 29.46 12.73 4.61
N ILE A 450 30.65 12.22 4.32
CA ILE A 450 31.01 10.81 4.51
C ILE A 450 30.88 10.42 5.99
N ASN A 451 31.40 11.25 6.91
CA ASN A 451 31.31 10.99 8.35
C ASN A 451 29.85 11.02 8.85
N ALA A 452 29.02 11.94 8.36
CA ALA A 452 27.61 12.01 8.71
C ALA A 452 26.84 10.77 8.20
N LEU A 453 27.12 10.31 6.98
CA LEU A 453 26.58 9.07 6.44
C LEU A 453 27.02 7.87 7.26
N GLY A 454 28.33 7.67 7.43
CA GLY A 454 28.90 6.54 8.16
C GLY A 454 28.32 6.44 9.58
N THR A 455 28.32 7.56 10.32
CA THR A 455 27.71 7.60 11.67
C THR A 455 26.25 7.15 11.66
N LYS A 456 25.46 7.65 10.70
CA LYS A 456 24.04 7.32 10.61
C LYS A 456 23.80 5.86 10.27
N LEU A 457 24.56 5.30 9.31
CA LEU A 457 24.42 3.91 8.89
C LEU A 457 24.90 2.94 9.98
N SER A 458 26.00 3.24 10.66
CA SER A 458 26.48 2.44 11.81
C SER A 458 25.44 2.39 12.93
N ILE A 459 24.84 3.55 13.30
CA ILE A 459 23.78 3.58 14.33
C ILE A 459 22.58 2.72 13.94
N ASP A 460 22.20 2.69 12.66
CA ASP A 460 21.07 1.87 12.22
C ASP A 460 21.42 0.38 12.18
N LEU A 461 22.66 0.03 11.81
CA LEU A 461 23.15 -1.35 11.86
C LEU A 461 23.20 -1.87 13.30
N GLU A 462 23.77 -1.09 14.22
CA GLU A 462 23.84 -1.42 15.65
C GLU A 462 22.45 -1.70 16.25
N LYS A 463 21.40 -1.00 15.81
CA LYS A 463 20.02 -1.27 16.27
C LYS A 463 19.51 -2.63 15.81
N ILE A 464 19.83 -3.03 14.58
CA ILE A 464 19.46 -4.35 14.05
C ILE A 464 20.20 -5.44 14.82
N GLU A 465 21.51 -5.28 15.01
CA GLU A 465 22.34 -6.24 15.74
C GLU A 465 21.93 -6.37 17.22
N ALA A 466 21.60 -5.25 17.87
CA ALA A 466 21.08 -5.26 19.23
C ALA A 466 19.76 -6.04 19.33
N ALA A 467 18.84 -5.83 18.37
CA ALA A 467 17.58 -6.57 18.31
C ALA A 467 17.79 -8.08 18.07
N GLU A 468 18.75 -8.46 17.23
CA GLU A 468 19.14 -9.86 17.01
C GLU A 468 19.69 -10.51 18.28
N ALA A 469 20.54 -9.80 19.03
CA ALA A 469 21.11 -10.27 20.28
C ALA A 469 20.06 -10.46 21.37
N GLU A 470 19.11 -9.52 21.51
CA GLU A 470 18.01 -9.60 22.49
C GLU A 470 17.07 -10.77 22.23
N GLN A 471 16.88 -11.16 20.96
CA GLN A 471 16.03 -12.29 20.57
C GLN A 471 16.72 -13.66 20.69
N GLY A 472 17.97 -13.70 21.18
CA GLY A 472 18.73 -14.92 21.39
C GLY A 472 19.36 -15.48 20.11
N GLY A 473 19.59 -14.64 19.09
CA GLY A 473 20.17 -15.04 17.80
C GLY A 473 19.14 -15.55 16.80
N GLU A 474 19.54 -16.46 15.91
CA GLU A 474 18.71 -17.05 14.84
C GLU A 474 17.70 -18.08 15.38
N ALA A 475 16.78 -17.65 16.25
CA ALA A 475 15.62 -18.46 16.56
C ALA A 475 14.75 -18.63 15.29
N ALA A 476 14.42 -19.88 14.94
CA ALA A 476 13.61 -20.16 13.76
C ALA A 476 12.21 -19.48 13.85
N PRO A 477 11.72 -18.89 12.75
CA PRO A 477 10.40 -18.27 12.73
C PRO A 477 9.31 -19.29 13.04
N ARG A 478 8.29 -18.87 13.81
CA ARG A 478 7.17 -19.74 14.22
C ARG A 478 6.00 -19.72 13.25
N ASN A 479 5.93 -18.69 12.41
CA ASN A 479 4.86 -18.44 11.46
C ASN A 479 5.38 -17.59 10.29
N GLY A 480 4.56 -17.42 9.24
CA GLY A 480 4.92 -16.65 8.05
C GLY A 480 5.17 -15.16 8.30
N ASN A 481 4.52 -14.54 9.30
CA ASN A 481 4.78 -13.13 9.63
C ASN A 481 6.21 -12.95 10.17
N GLN A 482 6.64 -13.84 11.08
CA GLN A 482 8.00 -13.83 11.63
C GLN A 482 9.03 -14.13 10.54
N GLU A 483 8.74 -15.09 9.65
CA GLU A 483 9.61 -15.40 8.52
C GLU A 483 9.81 -14.18 7.62
N LEU A 484 8.72 -13.51 7.24
CA LEU A 484 8.73 -12.30 6.43
C LEU A 484 9.47 -11.14 7.13
N ALA A 485 9.23 -10.94 8.42
CA ALA A 485 9.87 -9.89 9.21
C ALA A 485 11.39 -10.10 9.32
N LEU A 486 11.81 -11.33 9.61
CA LEU A 486 13.22 -11.69 9.73
C LEU A 486 13.93 -11.63 8.38
N LEU A 487 13.26 -12.03 7.29
CA LEU A 487 13.77 -11.84 5.92
C LEU A 487 14.03 -10.36 5.64
N TYR A 488 13.03 -9.50 5.87
CA TYR A 488 13.18 -8.06 5.67
C TYR A 488 14.29 -7.45 6.54
N ARG A 489 14.41 -7.87 7.80
CA ARG A 489 15.49 -7.41 8.69
C ARG A 489 16.88 -7.77 8.16
N ARG A 490 17.07 -9.02 7.68
CA ARG A 490 18.33 -9.46 7.06
C ARG A 490 18.65 -8.64 5.80
N GLN A 491 17.64 -8.33 4.97
CA GLN A 491 17.81 -7.46 3.80
C GLN A 491 18.30 -6.07 4.21
N CYS A 492 17.70 -5.45 5.23
CA CYS A 492 18.17 -4.17 5.76
C CYS A 492 19.61 -4.22 6.27
N LYS A 493 19.98 -5.30 6.97
CA LYS A 493 21.35 -5.50 7.48
C LYS A 493 22.37 -5.51 6.33
N ARG A 494 22.14 -6.33 5.30
CA ARG A 494 23.00 -6.42 4.11
C ARG A 494 23.16 -5.08 3.39
N VAL A 495 22.09 -4.30 3.26
CA VAL A 495 22.14 -2.96 2.67
C VAL A 495 23.07 -2.04 3.46
N LEU A 496 22.99 -2.07 4.79
CA LEU A 496 23.81 -1.23 5.66
C LEU A 496 25.29 -1.65 5.65
N GLU A 497 25.55 -2.95 5.70
CA GLU A 497 26.91 -3.52 5.63
C GLU A 497 27.59 -3.15 4.30
N ASN A 498 26.92 -3.37 3.17
CA ASN A 498 27.46 -3.02 1.85
C ASN A 498 27.72 -1.51 1.70
N ALA A 499 26.78 -0.68 2.16
CA ALA A 499 26.94 0.77 2.10
C ALA A 499 28.09 1.27 2.99
N LEU A 500 28.29 0.67 4.17
CA LEU A 500 29.41 0.99 5.07
C LEU A 500 30.75 0.56 4.50
N ALA A 501 30.84 -0.64 3.92
CA ALA A 501 32.05 -1.12 3.23
C ALA A 501 32.43 -0.19 2.07
N SER A 502 31.44 0.22 1.27
CA SER A 502 31.65 1.20 0.21
C SER A 502 32.08 2.59 0.71
N LEU A 503 31.66 3.00 1.93
CA LEU A 503 32.09 4.25 2.56
C LEU A 503 33.53 4.18 3.10
N SER A 504 33.96 3.03 3.63
CA SER A 504 35.32 2.82 4.16
C SER A 504 36.36 2.56 3.06
N GLY A 505 35.92 2.20 1.86
CA GLY A 505 36.79 1.80 0.75
C GLY A 505 37.28 0.35 0.86
N GLU A 506 36.63 -0.45 1.71
CA GLU A 506 36.86 -1.88 1.84
C GLU A 506 35.87 -2.61 0.91
N GLU A 507 36.35 -3.37 -0.08
CA GLU A 507 35.48 -4.24 -0.87
C GLU A 507 35.04 -5.43 0.02
N TYR A 508 33.72 -5.62 0.18
CA TYR A 508 33.15 -6.75 0.92
C TYR A 508 33.18 -7.99 0.02
N GLU A 509 34.06 -8.95 0.31
CA GLU A 509 33.99 -10.28 -0.28
C GLU A 509 32.85 -11.04 0.40
N ALA A 510 31.73 -11.24 -0.31
CA ALA A 510 30.63 -12.05 0.19
C ALA A 510 31.14 -13.48 0.45
N GLU A 511 30.97 -13.98 1.68
CA GLU A 511 31.18 -15.39 1.99
C GLU A 511 30.21 -16.21 1.14
N SER A 512 30.72 -16.80 0.06
CA SER A 512 30.00 -17.85 -0.66
C SER A 512 29.86 -19.03 0.29
N GLU A 513 28.64 -19.30 0.74
CA GLU A 513 28.30 -20.56 1.39
C GLU A 513 28.66 -21.69 0.41
N GLU A 514 29.79 -22.36 0.68
CA GLU A 514 30.14 -23.62 0.03
C GLU A 514 29.11 -24.67 0.50
N GLU A 515 28.20 -25.05 -0.39
CA GLU A 515 27.37 -26.24 -0.21
C GLU A 515 28.28 -27.49 -0.16
N GLU A 516 28.38 -28.11 1.03
CA GLU A 516 28.80 -29.52 1.20
C GLU A 516 27.59 -30.46 1.28
#